data_AF-A0ABD2PGL0-F1
#
_entry.id   AF-A0ABD2PGL0-F1
#
_cell.length_a   1.000
_cell.length_b   1.000
_cell.length_c   1.000
_cell.angle_alpha   90.00
_cell.angle_beta   90.00
_cell.angle_gamma   90.00
#
_symmetry.space_group_name_H-M   'P 1'
#
loop_
_entity.id
_entity.type
_entity.pdbx_description
1 polymer ?
#
loop_
_entity_poly.entity_id
_entity_poly.type
_entity_poly.pdbx_seq_one_letter_code
_entity_poly.pdbx_strand_id
1 'polypeptide(L)'
;MANNVGDEADKLMIEEALKTVKYDATLIKFFRVVMKTDGQRHPRMIKVVMPHDHNVREILRNKKKLLKSASTRGFTFVGDLQQQLLKELRDELERRKNNGQTNLTIKYKGGIPKIVANFCE
;
A
#
# COMPACT_ATOMS: atom_id res chain seq x y z
N MET A 1 -13.09 21.03 22.51
CA MET A 1 -13.42 19.59 22.59
C MET A 1 -14.29 19.26 21.38
N ALA A 2 -13.69 18.87 20.27
CA ALA A 2 -14.42 18.60 19.03
C ALA A 2 -13.69 17.53 18.24
N ASN A 3 -13.99 16.27 18.53
CA ASN A 3 -13.74 15.08 17.73
C ASN A 3 -14.75 14.08 18.29
N ASN A 4 -15.52 13.35 17.47
CA ASN A 4 -16.09 12.03 17.86
C ASN A 4 -17.04 11.44 16.81
N VAL A 5 -17.66 12.21 15.91
CA VAL A 5 -18.64 11.60 14.97
C VAL A 5 -17.95 10.91 13.78
N GLY A 6 -16.83 11.46 13.28
CA GLY A 6 -16.10 10.87 12.15
C GLY A 6 -15.27 9.64 12.54
N ASP A 7 -14.75 9.61 13.76
CA ASP A 7 -13.80 8.59 14.19
C ASP A 7 -14.51 7.26 14.53
N GLU A 8 -15.73 7.30 15.07
CA GLU A 8 -16.54 6.11 15.36
C GLU A 8 -17.01 5.41 14.07
N ALA A 9 -17.43 6.16 13.06
CA ALA A 9 -17.82 5.59 11.77
C ALA A 9 -16.63 4.92 11.06
N ASP A 10 -15.46 5.55 11.11
CA ASP A 10 -14.23 4.99 10.54
C ASP A 10 -13.80 3.72 11.28
N LYS A 11 -13.92 3.70 12.61
CA LYS A 11 -13.63 2.52 13.43
C LYS A 11 -14.53 1.34 13.06
N LEU A 12 -15.84 1.56 12.96
CA LEU A 12 -16.80 0.52 12.58
C LEU A 12 -16.48 -0.05 11.18
N MET A 13 -16.16 0.81 10.21
CA MET A 13 -15.76 0.38 8.88
C MET A 13 -14.47 -0.47 8.88
N ILE A 14 -13.48 -0.07 9.69
CA ILE A 14 -12.23 -0.84 9.82
C ILE A 14 -12.51 -2.19 10.45
N GLU A 15 -13.27 -2.24 11.55
CA GLU A 15 -13.59 -3.49 12.24
C GLU A 15 -14.37 -4.46 11.34
N GLU A 16 -15.32 -3.96 10.55
CA GLU A 16 -16.05 -4.77 9.57
C GLU A 16 -15.11 -5.34 8.48
N ALA A 17 -14.19 -4.52 7.98
CA ALA A 17 -13.17 -4.97 7.03
C ALA A 17 -12.29 -6.07 7.63
N LEU A 18 -11.86 -5.93 8.89
CA LEU A 18 -11.01 -6.92 9.56
C LEU A 18 -11.75 -8.24 9.82
N LYS A 19 -13.03 -8.18 10.22
CA LYS A 19 -13.88 -9.37 10.38
C LYS A 19 -13.99 -10.18 9.10
N THR A 20 -14.04 -9.52 7.94
CA THR A 20 -14.10 -10.20 6.63
C THR A 20 -12.87 -11.06 6.35
N VAL A 21 -11.71 -10.72 6.91
CA VAL A 21 -10.47 -11.50 6.79
C VAL A 21 -10.33 -12.54 7.91
N LYS A 22 -11.32 -12.67 8.80
CA LYS A 22 -11.25 -13.45 10.04
C LYS A 22 -10.08 -13.03 10.93
N TYR A 23 -9.77 -11.73 10.92
CA TYR A 23 -8.72 -11.19 11.75
C TYR A 23 -9.34 -10.66 13.05
N ASP A 24 -9.06 -11.34 14.15
CA ASP A 24 -9.60 -11.05 15.48
C ASP A 24 -8.55 -10.35 16.35
N ALA A 25 -8.07 -9.19 15.91
CA ALA A 25 -7.13 -8.42 16.71
C ALA A 25 -7.61 -7.01 17.00
N THR A 26 -7.18 -6.56 18.17
CA THR A 26 -7.40 -5.22 18.69
C THR A 26 -6.67 -4.22 17.80
N LEU A 27 -7.43 -3.37 17.13
CA LEU A 27 -6.91 -2.23 16.39
C LEU A 27 -6.12 -1.32 17.35
N ILE A 28 -4.82 -1.12 17.09
CA ILE A 28 -3.99 -0.31 17.98
C ILE A 28 -4.30 1.17 17.78
N LYS A 29 -4.13 1.66 16.54
CA LYS A 29 -4.36 3.07 16.18
C LYS A 29 -4.75 3.19 14.71
N PHE A 30 -5.60 4.15 14.39
CA PHE A 30 -5.87 4.58 13.02
C PHE A 30 -5.92 6.11 12.97
N PHE A 31 -5.64 6.67 11.81
CA PHE A 31 -5.71 8.11 11.58
C PHE A 31 -5.99 8.41 10.12
N ARG A 32 -6.75 9.47 9.86
CA ARG A 32 -6.89 10.00 8.51
C ARG A 32 -5.60 10.69 8.09
N VAL A 33 -5.08 10.27 6.93
CA VAL A 33 -3.93 10.85 6.26
C VAL A 33 -4.43 11.93 5.30
N VAL A 34 -3.63 12.98 5.15
CA VAL A 34 -3.90 14.17 4.33
C VAL A 34 -4.85 15.17 5.01
N MET A 35 -4.50 16.45 4.90
CA MET A 35 -5.36 17.56 5.33
C MET A 35 -6.62 17.61 4.48
N LYS A 36 -7.74 18.06 5.07
CA LYS A 36 -8.94 18.38 4.28
C LYS A 36 -8.60 19.60 3.44
N THR A 37 -8.57 19.44 2.13
CA THR A 37 -8.47 20.54 1.18
C THR A 37 -9.82 20.70 0.50
N ASP A 38 -10.29 21.93 0.37
CA ASP A 38 -11.52 22.21 -0.35
C ASP A 38 -11.36 21.79 -1.82
N GLY A 39 -12.31 21.01 -2.34
CA GLY A 39 -12.28 20.46 -3.70
C GLY A 39 -11.63 19.07 -3.86
N GLN A 40 -11.36 18.35 -2.75
CA GLN A 40 -10.77 17.00 -2.85
C GLN A 40 -11.73 16.00 -3.52
N ARG A 41 -11.35 15.51 -4.72
CA ARG A 41 -12.13 14.54 -5.51
C ARG A 41 -12.31 13.17 -4.84
N HIS A 42 -11.38 12.81 -3.95
CA HIS A 42 -11.36 11.49 -3.30
C HIS A 42 -11.45 11.62 -1.78
N PRO A 43 -12.09 10.65 -1.10
CA PRO A 43 -12.10 10.61 0.36
C PRO A 43 -10.69 10.58 0.93
N ARG A 44 -10.49 11.24 2.08
CA ARG A 44 -9.22 11.16 2.81
C ARG A 44 -8.87 9.72 3.13
N MET A 45 -7.62 9.36 2.89
CA MET A 45 -7.10 8.04 3.19
C MET A 45 -7.10 7.78 4.70
N ILE A 46 -7.33 6.54 5.11
CA ILE A 46 -7.18 6.12 6.51
C ILE A 46 -5.95 5.23 6.59
N LYS A 47 -5.00 5.60 7.46
CA LYS A 47 -3.86 4.76 7.81
C LYS A 47 -4.17 4.01 9.08
N VAL A 48 -4.09 2.69 8.98
CA VAL A 48 -4.27 1.76 10.09
C VAL A 48 -2.91 1.24 10.52
N VAL A 49 -2.65 1.25 11.83
CA VAL A 49 -1.42 0.74 12.44
C VAL A 49 -1.73 -0.56 13.18
N MET A 50 -1.02 -1.62 12.79
CA MET A 50 -1.16 -2.96 13.34
C MET A 50 0.04 -3.32 14.24
N PRO A 51 -0.15 -4.21 15.24
CA PRO A 51 0.91 -4.65 16.15
C PRO A 51 2.07 -5.36 15.46
N HIS A 52 1.74 -6.19 14.45
CA HIS A 52 2.70 -7.07 13.82
C HIS A 52 2.60 -7.01 12.30
N ASP A 53 3.73 -7.20 11.63
CA ASP A 53 3.83 -7.14 10.17
C ASP A 53 3.11 -8.31 9.49
N HIS A 54 3.12 -9.51 10.10
CA HIS A 54 2.46 -10.69 9.58
C HIS A 54 0.96 -10.45 9.33
N ASN A 55 0.31 -9.70 10.22
CA ASN A 55 -1.10 -9.35 10.13
C ASN A 55 -1.39 -8.44 8.94
N VAL A 56 -0.54 -7.44 8.73
CA VAL A 56 -0.64 -6.56 7.57
C VAL A 56 -0.48 -7.37 6.28
N ARG A 57 0.49 -8.28 6.22
CA ARG A 57 0.72 -9.13 5.04
C ARG A 57 -0.48 -10.04 4.77
N GLU A 58 -1.09 -10.62 5.79
CA GLU A 58 -2.25 -11.50 5.64
C GLU A 58 -3.48 -10.75 5.12
N ILE A 59 -3.73 -9.55 5.64
CA ILE A 59 -4.79 -8.65 5.15
C ILE A 59 -4.54 -8.28 3.69
N LEU A 60 -3.31 -7.87 3.35
CA LEU A 60 -2.95 -7.53 1.97
C LEU A 60 -3.03 -8.71 1.00
N ARG A 61 -2.67 -9.93 1.44
CA ARG A 61 -2.84 -11.17 0.65
C ARG A 61 -4.31 -11.45 0.37
N ASN A 62 -5.18 -11.20 1.34
CA ASN A 62 -6.62 -11.41 1.23
C ASN A 62 -7.38 -10.19 0.68
N LYS A 63 -6.71 -9.13 0.21
CA LYS A 63 -7.35 -7.90 -0.29
C LYS A 63 -8.41 -8.15 -1.36
N LYS A 64 -8.22 -9.16 -2.22
CA LYS A 64 -9.22 -9.54 -3.24
C LYS A 64 -10.53 -10.04 -2.63
N LYS A 65 -10.50 -10.68 -1.45
CA LYS A 65 -11.69 -11.10 -0.71
C LYS A 65 -12.38 -9.89 -0.08
N LEU A 66 -11.62 -8.92 0.43
CA LEU A 66 -12.14 -7.65 0.91
C LEU A 66 -12.89 -6.90 -0.20
N LEU A 67 -12.32 -6.80 -1.40
CA LEU A 67 -12.99 -6.10 -2.51
C LEU A 67 -14.31 -6.76 -2.97
N LYS A 68 -14.57 -8.01 -2.60
CA LYS A 68 -15.83 -8.70 -2.92
C LYS A 68 -16.96 -8.36 -1.93
N SER A 69 -16.62 -8.02 -0.69
CA SER A 69 -17.60 -7.62 0.33
C SER A 69 -18.23 -6.27 -0.03
N ALA A 70 -19.53 -6.11 0.26
CA ALA A 70 -20.27 -4.89 -0.06
C ALA A 70 -19.70 -3.66 0.68
N SER A 71 -19.25 -3.83 1.93
CA SER A 71 -18.71 -2.76 2.77
C SER A 71 -17.30 -2.28 2.38
N THR A 72 -16.53 -3.12 1.70
CA THR A 72 -15.12 -2.83 1.38
C THR A 72 -14.82 -2.81 -0.13
N ARG A 73 -15.85 -2.89 -0.99
CA ARG A 73 -15.72 -2.91 -2.45
C ARG A 73 -15.05 -1.66 -3.04
N GLY A 74 -15.18 -0.51 -2.36
CA GLY A 74 -14.58 0.76 -2.77
C GLY A 74 -13.21 1.05 -2.17
N PHE A 75 -12.61 0.12 -1.41
CA PHE A 75 -11.36 0.39 -0.70
C PHE A 75 -10.14 0.17 -1.61
N THR A 76 -9.23 1.14 -1.63
CA THR A 76 -7.93 0.98 -2.27
C THR A 76 -6.86 0.77 -1.21
N PHE A 77 -6.25 -0.41 -1.21
CA PHE A 77 -5.17 -0.76 -0.28
C PHE A 77 -3.82 -0.36 -0.88
N VAL A 78 -3.18 0.66 -0.29
CA VAL A 78 -1.86 1.15 -0.72
C VAL A 78 -0.79 0.46 0.13
N GLY A 79 -0.36 -0.74 -0.29
CA GLY A 79 0.75 -1.49 0.33
C GLY A 79 1.88 -1.83 -0.64
N ASP A 80 1.63 -1.75 -1.94
CA ASP A 80 2.49 -2.30 -2.98
C ASP A 80 3.42 -1.27 -3.63
N LEU A 81 3.69 -0.12 -2.97
CA LEU A 81 4.55 0.95 -3.52
C LEU A 81 5.93 0.41 -3.96
N GLN A 82 6.47 -0.56 -3.22
CA GLN A 82 7.72 -1.24 -3.60
C GLN A 82 7.56 -2.10 -4.86
N GLN A 83 6.43 -2.80 -5.03
CA GLN A 83 6.19 -3.61 -6.24
C GLN A 83 5.99 -2.72 -7.46
N GLN A 84 5.32 -1.57 -7.31
CA GLN A 84 5.17 -0.60 -8.37
C GLN A 84 6.52 -0.03 -8.81
N LEU A 85 7.35 0.40 -7.86
CA LEU A 85 8.71 0.85 -8.15
C LEU A 85 9.55 -0.24 -8.85
N LEU A 86 9.46 -1.49 -8.39
CA LEU A 86 10.16 -2.62 -9.03
C LEU A 86 9.65 -2.90 -10.44
N LYS A 87 8.35 -2.74 -10.68
CA LYS A 87 7.75 -2.89 -12.01
C LYS A 87 8.27 -1.81 -12.94
N GLU A 88 8.19 -0.55 -12.54
CA GLU A 88 8.71 0.59 -13.31
C GLU A 88 10.20 0.43 -13.65
N LEU A 89 11.01 -0.05 -12.69
CA LEU A 89 12.43 -0.32 -12.92
C LEU A 89 12.67 -1.49 -13.90
N ARG A 90 11.80 -2.50 -13.94
CA ARG A 90 11.89 -3.60 -14.90
C ARG A 90 11.53 -3.13 -16.31
N ASP A 91 10.45 -2.38 -16.44
CA ASP A 91 9.99 -1.83 -17.72
C ASP A 91 11.07 -0.88 -18.29
N GLU A 92 11.66 -0.04 -17.45
CA GLU A 92 12.77 0.85 -17.84
C GLU A 92 14.04 0.07 -18.18
N LEU A 93 14.37 -0.99 -17.45
CA LEU A 93 15.52 -1.84 -17.76
C LEU A 93 15.36 -2.51 -19.13
N GLU A 94 14.17 -3.03 -19.42
CA GLU A 94 13.84 -3.66 -20.71
C GLU A 94 13.92 -2.65 -21.86
N ARG A 95 13.33 -1.46 -21.68
CA ARG A 95 13.44 -0.36 -22.64
C ARG A 95 14.90 -0.01 -22.95
N ARG A 96 15.76 0.09 -21.94
CA ARG A 96 17.19 0.38 -22.10
C ARG A 96 17.94 -0.72 -22.83
N LYS A 97 17.63 -1.99 -22.53
CA LYS A 97 18.19 -3.14 -23.24
C LYS A 97 17.79 -3.13 -24.71
N ASN A 98 16.54 -2.82 -25.01
CA ASN A 98 16.04 -2.69 -26.38
C ASN A 98 16.70 -1.53 -27.14
N ASN A 99 17.11 -0.48 -26.44
CA ASN A 99 17.89 0.64 -26.99
C ASN A 99 19.39 0.34 -27.16
N GLY A 100 19.83 -0.92 -26.99
CA GLY A 100 21.22 -1.34 -27.19
C GLY A 100 22.13 -1.17 -25.98
N GLN A 101 21.62 -0.76 -24.81
CA GLN A 101 22.42 -0.71 -23.59
C GLN A 101 22.58 -2.12 -23.00
N THR A 102 23.79 -2.66 -23.07
CA THR A 102 24.14 -3.96 -22.49
C THR A 102 24.61 -3.81 -21.04
N ASN A 103 24.69 -4.92 -20.30
CA ASN A 103 25.25 -4.98 -18.94
C ASN A 103 24.48 -4.19 -17.86
N LEU A 104 23.21 -3.87 -18.07
CA LEU A 104 22.36 -3.27 -17.03
C LEU A 104 21.69 -4.34 -16.17
N THR A 105 21.65 -4.10 -14.86
CA THR A 105 20.91 -4.92 -13.89
C THR A 105 20.30 -4.04 -12.80
N ILE A 106 19.31 -4.55 -12.07
CA ILE A 106 18.75 -3.86 -10.90
C ILE A 106 19.51 -4.35 -9.66
N LYS A 107 20.17 -3.44 -8.94
CA LYS A 107 20.79 -3.71 -7.62
C LYS A 107 20.18 -2.81 -6.55
N TYR A 108 20.22 -3.26 -5.31
CA TYR A 108 19.84 -2.45 -4.16
C TYR A 108 21.03 -1.62 -3.69
N LYS A 109 20.88 -0.30 -3.64
CA LYS A 109 21.85 0.63 -3.05
C LYS A 109 21.17 1.36 -1.89
N GLY A 110 21.63 1.12 -0.67
CA GLY A 110 21.02 1.70 0.54
C GLY A 110 19.55 1.28 0.74
N GLY A 111 19.21 0.03 0.40
CA GLY A 111 17.84 -0.48 0.50
C GLY A 111 16.88 -0.01 -0.60
N ILE A 112 17.33 0.84 -1.54
CA ILE A 112 16.52 1.33 -2.66
C ILE A 112 16.96 0.62 -3.96
N PRO A 113 16.05 0.00 -4.72
CA PRO A 113 16.39 -0.63 -5.99
C PRO A 113 16.73 0.43 -7.05
N LYS A 114 17.84 0.23 -7.77
CA LYS A 114 18.31 1.12 -8.85
C LYS A 114 18.88 0.30 -10.01
N ILE A 115 18.67 0.78 -11.25
CA ILE A 115 19.35 0.22 -12.42
C ILE A 115 20.82 0.67 -12.37
N VAL A 116 21.74 -0.29 -12.48
CA VAL A 116 23.18 -0.07 -12.47
C VAL A 116 23.81 -0.79 -13.64
N ALA A 117 24.90 -0.23 -14.16
CA ALA A 117 25.76 -0.95 -15.09
C ALA A 117 26.68 -1.89 -14.31
N ASN A 118 26.72 -3.14 -14.75
CA ASN A 118 27.78 -4.08 -14.41
C ASN A 118 28.94 -3.81 -15.37
N PHE A 119 29.80 -2.86 -15.03
CA PHE A 119 31.11 -2.85 -15.67
C PHE A 119 31.89 -4.04 -15.11
N CYS A 120 32.40 -4.90 -15.99
CA CYS A 120 33.51 -5.77 -15.62
C CYS A 120 34.72 -4.85 -15.46
N GLU A 121 35.32 -4.83 -14.27
CA GLU A 121 36.73 -4.42 -14.10
C GLU A 121 37.63 -5.55 -14.58
#